data_AF-A0A349CJK0-F1
#
_entry.id   AF-A0A349CJK0-F1
#
_cell.length_a   1.000
_cell.length_b   1.000
_cell.length_c   1.000
_cell.angle_alpha   90.00
_cell.angle_beta   90.00
_cell.angle_gamma   90.00
#
_symmetry.space_group_name_H-M   'P 1'
#
loop_
_entity.id
_entity.type
_entity.pdbx_description
1 polymer ?
#
loop_
_entity_poly.entity_id
_entity_poly.type
_entity_poly.pdbx_seq_one_letter_code
_entity_poly.pdbx_strand_id
1 'polypeptide(L)'
;LIELLKNYIGDIDFSDLKIPFACTSTDIMTGEEVIIDKGSVLEAVRASIAVPVIFAASQYKGRFLVDGGLVDQIPVSIIKDMNADITIAVNVTPRIRKIKKRTYIEQAAPYNPPIEKEPNMYTIMMNYMSIMNSRAADA
;
A
#
# COMPACT_ATOMS: atom_id res chain seq x y z
N LEU A 1 7.73 -7.38 14.40
CA LEU A 1 7.92 -6.82 13.04
C LEU A 1 8.93 -5.67 13.03
N ILE A 2 8.70 -4.59 13.77
CA ILE A 2 9.60 -3.41 13.75
C ILE A 2 11.04 -3.77 14.15
N GLU A 3 11.23 -4.56 15.22
CA GLU A 3 12.57 -5.04 15.62
C GLU A 3 13.25 -5.88 14.53
N LEU A 4 12.49 -6.74 13.85
CA LEU A 4 13.00 -7.54 12.73
C LEU A 4 13.47 -6.63 11.60
N LEU A 5 12.64 -5.67 11.18
CA LEU A 5 13.01 -4.70 10.14
C LEU A 5 14.22 -3.87 10.57
N LYS A 6 14.27 -3.41 11.82
CA LYS A 6 15.41 -2.66 12.37
C LYS A 6 16.71 -3.45 12.32
N ASN A 7 16.67 -4.77 12.55
CA ASN A 7 17.87 -5.61 12.46
C ASN A 7 18.43 -5.73 11.03
N TYR A 8 17.60 -5.62 10.00
CA TYR A 8 18.03 -5.72 8.60
C TYR A 8 18.30 -4.36 7.94
N ILE A 9 17.48 -3.36 8.25
CA ILE A 9 17.54 -2.02 7.64
C ILE A 9 18.44 -1.09 8.46
N GLY A 10 18.46 -1.25 9.78
CA GLY A 10 19.07 -0.31 10.70
C GLY A 10 18.19 0.91 10.97
N ASP A 11 18.83 1.96 11.47
CA ASP A 11 18.24 3.27 11.76
C ASP A 11 18.87 4.27 10.79
N ILE A 12 18.39 4.26 9.54
CA ILE A 12 18.91 5.05 8.43
C ILE A 12 17.81 5.86 7.77
N ASP A 13 18.19 7.01 7.21
CA ASP A 13 17.33 7.83 6.39
C ASP A 13 17.54 7.54 4.89
N PHE A 14 16.56 7.91 4.06
CA PHE A 14 16.68 7.75 2.60
C PHE A 14 17.92 8.45 2.03
N SER A 15 18.37 9.56 2.65
CA SER A 15 19.60 10.27 2.27
C SER A 15 20.88 9.46 2.46
N ASP A 16 20.85 8.41 3.28
CA ASP A 16 21.99 7.53 3.53
C ASP A 16 22.09 6.41 2.48
N LEU A 17 21.06 6.23 1.65
CA LEU A 17 21.01 5.16 0.65
C LEU A 17 21.90 5.50 -0.56
N LYS A 18 22.72 4.52 -0.97
CA LYS A 18 23.55 4.63 -2.18
C LYS A 18 22.75 4.56 -3.47
N ILE A 19 21.58 3.93 -3.42
CA ILE A 19 20.67 3.74 -4.56
C ILE A 19 19.39 4.50 -4.24
N PRO A 20 18.90 5.41 -5.11
CA PRO A 20 17.62 6.07 -4.93
C PRO A 20 16.50 5.05 -4.75
N PHE A 21 15.65 5.27 -3.75
CA PHE A 21 14.63 4.32 -3.34
C PHE A 21 13.36 5.08 -2.95
N ALA A 22 12.21 4.48 -3.21
CA ALA A 22 10.91 4.97 -2.78
C ALA A 22 10.03 3.79 -2.37
N CYS A 23 9.25 3.97 -1.31
CA CYS A 23 8.19 3.06 -0.90
C CYS A 23 6.83 3.62 -1.35
N THR A 24 5.92 2.75 -1.76
CA THR A 24 4.52 3.11 -1.98
C THR A 24 3.64 2.52 -0.87
N SER A 25 2.65 3.29 -0.46
CA SER A 25 1.63 2.92 0.51
C SER A 25 0.28 3.44 0.05
N THR A 26 -0.79 2.93 0.64
CA THR A 26 -2.13 3.47 0.42
C THR A 26 -2.61 4.17 1.69
N ASP A 27 -3.08 5.42 1.58
CA ASP A 27 -3.85 6.03 2.67
C ASP A 27 -5.23 5.38 2.72
N ILE A 28 -5.49 4.63 3.79
CA ILE A 28 -6.71 3.85 3.91
C ILE A 28 -7.96 4.71 4.09
N MET A 29 -7.82 5.98 4.46
CA MET A 29 -8.95 6.87 4.65
C MET A 29 -9.42 7.50 3.33
N THR A 30 -8.50 7.68 2.37
CA THR A 30 -8.75 8.42 1.13
C THR A 30 -8.63 7.54 -0.12
N GLY A 31 -7.93 6.40 -0.03
CA GLY A 31 -7.59 5.56 -1.17
C GLY A 31 -6.50 6.12 -2.07
N GLU A 32 -5.82 7.19 -1.64
CA GLU A 32 -4.73 7.81 -2.37
C GLU A 32 -3.42 7.02 -2.22
N GLU A 33 -2.63 7.00 -3.29
CA GLU A 33 -1.26 6.54 -3.24
C GLU A 33 -0.40 7.52 -2.44
N VAL A 34 0.48 6.98 -1.60
CA VAL A 34 1.45 7.74 -0.81
C VAL A 34 2.84 7.22 -1.15
N ILE A 35 3.61 8.06 -1.82
CA ILE A 35 5.02 7.81 -2.14
C ILE A 35 5.86 8.36 -0.99
N ILE A 36 6.74 7.53 -0.44
CA ILE A 36 7.67 7.88 0.63
C ILE A 36 9.09 7.67 0.13
N ASP A 37 9.82 8.76 -0.03
CA ASP A 37 11.19 8.82 -0.58
C ASP A 37 12.16 9.61 0.34
N LYS A 38 11.71 9.97 1.55
CA LYS A 38 12.46 10.79 2.51
C LYS A 38 12.11 10.48 3.97
N GLY A 39 13.06 10.75 4.85
CA GLY A 39 12.98 10.45 6.29
C GLY A 39 13.45 9.02 6.60
N SER A 40 12.86 8.38 7.61
CA SER A 40 13.27 7.04 8.02
C SER A 40 12.86 5.96 7.01
N VAL A 41 13.83 5.18 6.55
CA VAL A 41 13.58 4.02 5.67
C VAL A 41 12.76 2.96 6.41
N LEU A 42 13.03 2.77 7.70
CA LEU A 42 12.33 1.80 8.54
C LEU A 42 10.83 2.09 8.62
N GLU A 43 10.46 3.35 8.84
CA GLU A 43 9.06 3.77 8.88
C GLU A 43 8.36 3.61 7.52
N ALA A 44 9.05 3.99 6.44
CA ALA A 44 8.51 3.87 5.08
C ALA A 44 8.24 2.42 4.69
N VAL A 45 9.20 1.52 4.92
CA VAL A 45 9.03 0.07 4.67
C VAL A 45 7.93 -0.50 5.55
N ARG A 46 7.88 -0.12 6.84
CA ARG A 46 6.83 -0.57 7.76
C ARG A 46 5.43 -0.14 7.31
N ALA A 47 5.28 1.06 6.76
CA ALA A 47 4.02 1.53 6.18
C ALA A 47 3.67 0.77 4.89
N SER A 48 4.64 0.57 4.01
CA SER A 48 4.48 -0.09 2.70
C SER A 48 4.06 -1.55 2.80
N ILE A 49 4.47 -2.27 3.84
CA ILE A 49 4.12 -3.69 4.05
C ILE A 49 2.95 -3.90 5.02
N ALA A 50 2.21 -2.84 5.37
CA ALA A 50 1.12 -2.89 6.34
C ALA A 50 -0.16 -3.50 5.76
N VAL A 51 -0.08 -4.78 5.36
CA VAL A 51 -1.21 -5.55 4.84
C VAL A 51 -2.29 -5.67 5.93
N PRO A 52 -3.51 -5.17 5.69
CA PRO A 52 -4.59 -5.27 6.67
C PRO A 52 -4.85 -6.72 7.09
N VAL A 53 -5.42 -6.90 8.29
CA VAL A 53 -5.55 -8.21 9.00
C VAL A 53 -4.23 -8.75 9.55
N ILE A 54 -3.14 -8.68 8.78
CA ILE A 54 -1.84 -9.23 9.18
C ILE A 54 -1.08 -8.23 10.05
N PHE A 55 -1.08 -6.96 9.63
CA PHE A 55 -0.37 -5.89 10.31
C PHE A 55 -1.27 -4.68 10.53
N ALA A 56 -1.10 -4.01 11.66
CA ALA A 56 -1.80 -2.76 11.93
C ALA A 56 -1.39 -1.68 10.92
N ALA A 57 -2.34 -0.80 10.55
CA ALA A 57 -2.05 0.37 9.75
C ALA A 57 -0.94 1.21 10.41
N SER A 58 -0.05 1.75 9.60
CA SER A 58 1.05 2.58 10.08
C SER A 58 0.61 4.04 10.10
N GLN A 59 0.73 4.70 11.24
CA GLN A 59 0.50 6.14 11.29
C GLN A 59 1.74 6.84 10.72
N TYR A 60 1.55 7.67 9.69
CA TYR A 60 2.65 8.39 9.04
C TYR A 60 2.17 9.78 8.65
N LYS A 61 2.79 10.81 9.23
CA LYS A 61 2.49 12.24 8.96
C LYS A 61 0.98 12.57 9.00
N GLY A 62 0.28 12.03 10.00
CA GLY A 62 -1.17 12.26 10.19
C GLY A 62 -2.08 11.43 9.29
N ARG A 63 -1.53 10.53 8.47
CA ARG A 63 -2.28 9.57 7.64
C ARG A 63 -2.21 8.17 8.23
N PHE A 64 -3.17 7.32 7.89
CA PHE A 64 -3.17 5.90 8.23
C PHE A 64 -2.84 5.08 6.98
N LEU A 65 -1.64 4.55 6.93
CA LEU A 65 -1.10 3.89 5.76
C LEU A 65 -1.21 2.37 5.87
N VAL A 66 -1.64 1.77 4.76
CA VAL A 66 -1.63 0.32 4.53
C VAL A 66 -0.77 -0.02 3.31
N ASP A 67 -0.70 -1.30 2.99
CA ASP A 67 0.05 -1.83 1.85
C ASP A 67 -0.21 -1.06 0.54
N GLY A 68 0.88 -0.78 -0.21
CA GLY A 68 0.82 -0.04 -1.47
C GLY A 68 0.16 -0.80 -2.62
N GLY A 69 0.20 -2.13 -2.58
CA GLY A 69 -0.37 -3.01 -3.59
C GLY A 69 -1.90 -2.97 -3.67
N LEU A 70 -2.56 -2.29 -2.74
CA LEU A 70 -3.98 -1.98 -2.83
C LEU A 70 -4.29 -0.97 -3.95
N VAL A 71 -3.39 0.00 -4.19
CA VAL A 71 -3.56 1.03 -5.23
C VAL A 71 -2.70 0.71 -6.45
N ASP A 72 -1.43 0.36 -6.24
CA ASP A 72 -0.52 0.01 -7.33
C ASP A 72 0.38 -1.17 -6.93
N GLN A 73 0.10 -2.35 -7.50
CA GLN A 73 0.86 -3.58 -7.24
C GLN A 73 2.26 -3.56 -7.86
N ILE A 74 2.46 -2.76 -8.91
CA ILE A 74 3.75 -2.65 -9.60
C ILE A 74 3.95 -1.16 -9.94
N PRO A 75 4.55 -0.38 -9.03
CA PRO A 75 4.65 1.07 -9.15
C PRO A 75 5.67 1.50 -10.21
N VAL A 76 5.35 1.28 -11.48
CA VAL A 76 6.18 1.66 -12.63
C VAL A 76 6.04 3.16 -12.91
N SER A 77 4.90 3.74 -12.58
CA SER A 77 4.58 5.16 -12.79
C SER A 77 5.60 6.08 -12.09
N ILE A 78 5.92 5.80 -10.82
CA ILE A 78 6.83 6.61 -10.00
C ILE A 78 8.26 6.65 -10.55
N ILE A 79 8.67 5.61 -11.27
CA ILE A 79 10.04 5.49 -11.79
C ILE A 79 10.31 6.54 -12.87
N LYS A 80 9.27 7.00 -13.59
CA LYS A 80 9.40 8.10 -14.55
C LYS A 80 9.86 9.38 -13.86
N ASP A 81 9.34 9.65 -12.67
CA ASP A 81 9.68 10.84 -11.88
C ASP A 81 11.09 10.72 -11.24
N MET A 82 11.61 9.49 -11.14
CA MET A 82 12.98 9.21 -10.70
C MET A 82 14.04 9.33 -11.81
N ASN A 83 13.66 9.78 -13.02
CA ASN A 83 14.54 9.99 -14.17
C ASN A 83 15.30 8.75 -14.64
N ALA A 84 14.67 7.57 -14.62
CA ALA A 84 15.27 6.37 -15.18
C ALA A 84 15.13 6.33 -16.72
N ASP A 85 16.20 5.99 -17.43
CA ASP A 85 16.16 5.74 -18.89
C ASP A 85 15.50 4.40 -19.23
N ILE A 86 15.67 3.40 -18.35
CA ILE A 86 15.17 2.04 -18.53
C ILE A 86 14.48 1.60 -17.24
N THR A 87 13.23 1.16 -17.36
CA THR A 87 12.46 0.61 -16.23
C THR A 87 12.31 -0.90 -16.35
N ILE A 88 12.66 -1.63 -15.29
CA ILE A 88 12.48 -3.08 -15.17
C ILE A 88 11.41 -3.35 -14.11
N ALA A 89 10.31 -3.99 -14.52
CA ALA A 89 9.22 -4.37 -13.63
C ALA A 89 9.29 -5.87 -13.30
N VAL A 90 9.22 -6.23 -12.01
CA VAL A 90 9.22 -7.63 -11.55
C VAL A 90 7.86 -7.97 -10.96
N ASN A 91 7.12 -8.85 -11.64
CA ASN A 91 5.83 -9.35 -11.16
C ASN A 91 6.00 -10.74 -10.53
N VAL A 92 5.74 -10.84 -9.22
CA VAL A 92 5.81 -12.09 -8.46
C VAL A 92 4.43 -12.72 -8.20
N THR A 93 3.35 -12.11 -8.71
CA THR A 93 1.99 -12.59 -8.49
C THR A 93 1.80 -13.97 -9.12
N PRO A 94 1.38 -14.98 -8.35
CA PRO A 94 1.19 -16.32 -8.88
C PRO A 94 0.07 -16.34 -9.92
N ARG A 95 0.27 -17.08 -11.00
CA ARG A 95 -0.74 -17.25 -12.04
C ARG A 95 -1.86 -18.17 -11.52
N ILE A 96 -2.92 -17.59 -10.96
CA ILE A 96 -4.06 -18.38 -10.51
C ILE A 96 -4.77 -19.00 -11.72
N ARG A 97 -4.78 -20.33 -11.80
CA ARG A 97 -5.54 -21.07 -12.81
C ARG A 97 -7.02 -20.84 -12.54
N LYS A 98 -7.77 -20.30 -13.53
CA LYS A 98 -9.20 -19.97 -13.39
C LYS A 98 -9.97 -21.16 -12.80
N ILE A 99 -10.39 -21.03 -11.54
CA ILE A 99 -11.46 -21.86 -10.97
C ILE A 99 -12.77 -21.31 -11.56
N LYS A 100 -13.64 -22.18 -12.11
CA LYS A 100 -14.96 -21.77 -12.64
C LYS A 100 -15.69 -20.96 -11.57
N LYS A 101 -15.98 -19.69 -11.85
CA LYS A 101 -16.76 -18.81 -10.95
C LYS A 101 -18.14 -19.44 -10.70
N ARG A 102 -18.52 -19.62 -9.43
CA ARG A 102 -19.93 -19.57 -9.02
C ARG A 102 -20.30 -18.11 -8.88
N THR A 103 -21.40 -17.72 -9.50
CA THR A 103 -21.91 -16.34 -9.53
C THR A 103 -22.40 -15.94 -8.15
N TYR A 104 -21.80 -14.90 -7.56
CA TYR A 104 -22.42 -14.08 -6.53
C TYR A 104 -22.72 -12.72 -7.15
N ILE A 105 -23.91 -12.19 -6.88
CA ILE A 105 -24.31 -10.82 -7.25
C ILE A 105 -24.03 -9.96 -6.02
N GLU A 106 -23.30 -8.86 -6.18
CA GLU A 106 -23.25 -7.80 -5.18
C GLU A 106 -23.29 -6.44 -5.90
N GLN A 107 -24.45 -5.78 -5.83
CA GLN A 107 -24.54 -4.34 -6.02
C GLN A 107 -24.34 -3.71 -4.64
N ALA A 108 -23.12 -3.29 -4.32
CA ALA A 108 -22.88 -2.49 -3.14
C ALA A 108 -23.06 -1.01 -3.48
N ALA A 109 -23.93 -0.32 -2.75
CA ALA A 109 -24.06 1.14 -2.80
C ALA A 109 -22.77 1.82 -2.30
N PRO A 110 -22.45 3.04 -2.74
CA PRO A 110 -21.29 3.77 -2.23
C PRO A 110 -21.40 3.97 -0.71
N TYR A 111 -20.45 3.38 0.03
CA TYR A 111 -20.33 3.50 1.47
C TYR A 111 -19.56 4.77 1.83
N ASN A 112 -20.14 5.61 2.68
CA ASN A 112 -19.50 6.82 3.18
C ASN A 112 -19.10 6.57 4.65
N PRO A 113 -17.81 6.34 4.95
CA PRO A 113 -17.40 5.96 6.30
C PRO A 113 -17.59 7.10 7.31
N PRO A 114 -17.92 6.80 8.58
CA PRO A 114 -17.88 7.79 9.65
C PRO A 114 -16.44 8.29 9.85
N ILE A 115 -16.28 9.61 10.01
CA ILE A 115 -14.99 10.25 10.26
C ILE A 115 -14.63 10.03 11.73
N GLU A 116 -13.95 8.92 12.03
CA GLU A 116 -13.31 8.67 13.34
C GLU A 116 -11.86 9.18 13.32
N LYS A 117 -11.37 9.68 14.46
CA LYS A 117 -9.98 10.22 14.59
C LYS A 117 -8.90 9.17 14.34
N GLU A 118 -9.17 7.91 14.66
CA GLU A 118 -8.33 6.76 14.33
C GLU A 118 -9.23 5.63 13.81
N PRO A 119 -8.92 5.03 12.66
CA PRO A 119 -9.77 3.99 12.10
C PRO A 119 -9.59 2.68 12.87
N ASN A 120 -10.68 2.16 13.41
CA ASN A 120 -10.71 0.81 13.96
C ASN A 120 -10.58 -0.25 12.83
N MET A 121 -10.36 -1.52 13.20
CA MET A 121 -10.17 -2.61 12.23
C MET A 121 -11.34 -2.78 11.25
N TYR A 122 -12.59 -2.55 11.70
CA TYR A 122 -13.75 -2.63 10.83
C TYR A 122 -13.70 -1.53 9.75
N THR A 123 -13.39 -0.29 10.14
CA THR A 123 -13.21 0.83 9.22
C THR A 123 -12.10 0.57 8.20
N ILE A 124 -10.93 0.08 8.66
CA ILE A 124 -9.82 -0.30 7.78
C ILE A 124 -10.28 -1.34 6.75
N MET A 125 -11.01 -2.36 7.19
CA MET A 125 -11.49 -3.43 6.30
C MET A 125 -12.50 -2.92 5.27
N MET A 126 -13.48 -2.12 5.70
CA MET A 126 -14.51 -1.59 4.81
C MET A 126 -13.89 -0.69 3.74
N ASN A 127 -12.97 0.19 4.11
CA ASN A 127 -12.27 1.04 3.15
C ASN A 127 -11.38 0.23 2.21
N TYR A 128 -10.67 -0.78 2.73
CA TYR A 128 -9.85 -1.68 1.91
C TYR A 128 -10.68 -2.37 0.83
N MET A 129 -11.83 -2.95 1.21
CA MET A 129 -12.75 -3.59 0.26
C MET A 129 -13.31 -2.60 -0.76
N SER A 130 -13.65 -1.38 -0.32
CA SER A 130 -14.16 -0.34 -1.21
C SER A 130 -13.12 0.09 -2.24
N ILE A 131 -11.86 0.28 -1.86
CA ILE A 131 -10.76 0.63 -2.77
C ILE A 131 -10.48 -0.53 -3.73
N MET A 132 -10.46 -1.77 -3.23
CA MET A 132 -10.23 -2.94 -4.07
C MET A 132 -11.31 -3.10 -5.14
N ASN A 133 -12.59 -2.85 -4.79
CA ASN A 133 -13.70 -2.95 -5.72
C ASN A 133 -13.69 -1.85 -6.79
N SER A 134 -13.30 -0.61 -6.45
CA SER A 134 -13.19 0.46 -7.44
C SER A 134 -12.05 0.18 -8.42
N ARG A 135 -10.90 -0.29 -7.94
CA ARG A 135 -9.74 -0.64 -8.81
C ARG A 135 -10.03 -1.81 -9.74
N ALA A 136 -10.80 -2.81 -9.29
CA ALA A 136 -11.22 -3.91 -10.14
C ALA A 136 -12.16 -3.48 -11.29
N ALA A 137 -12.81 -2.32 -11.19
CA ALA A 137 -13.64 -1.76 -12.26
C ALA A 137 -12.81 -1.01 -13.32
N ASP A 138 -11.61 -0.54 -12.97
CA ASP A 138 -10.71 0.25 -13.82
C ASP A 138 -9.70 -0.61 -14.63
N ALA A 139 -9.59 -1.92 -14.34
CA ALA A 139 -8.60 -2.86 -14.89
C ALA A 139 -9.19 -3.86 -15.91
#